data_AF-A0A6I9T384-F1
#
_entry.id   AF-A0A6I9T384-F1
#
_cell.length_a   1.000
_cell.length_b   1.000
_cell.length_c   1.000
_cell.angle_alpha   90.00
_cell.angle_beta   90.00
_cell.angle_gamma   90.00
#
_symmetry.space_group_name_H-M   'P 1'
#
loop_
_entity.id
_entity.type
_entity.pdbx_description
1 polymer ?
#
loop_
_entity_poly.entity_id
_entity_poly.type
_entity_poly.pdbx_seq_one_letter_code
_entity_poly.pdbx_strand_id
1 'polypeptide(L)'
;MIVVRKSCSLRSNNFFFSRVLNYNNSLHIHTLLNDPTMANYINSTHTIIMAALSTLPSSHLSHLTHSISTVFHHHLRRLSALLSSPTLFSLTLRHLHSLSLHHKSLLIARHLLSSLTLLKHFMQNNGPETPPPLLYSAACMRLRDLDAVLLLLLLCELHQHDRELLDSPPSSWRAILCDYVSKSMLRLSSFGGCSSGEVLIQYIESVGRSWNLVNVMGLIGGGGEGKEGREAAASVAAVVALPTVEASGGGECVICKEEMKKGREVCELPCRHMFHWMCILRWLKKRNTCPCCRHRLPTDDVRREIDRLLEDFAKIGGGAGGGSNREWL
;
A
#
# COMPACT_ATOMS: atom_id res chain seq x y z
N MET A 1 37.80 -2.23 18.69
CA MET A 1 38.04 -0.89 18.10
C MET A 1 38.79 -1.05 16.79
N ILE A 2 38.11 -1.02 15.64
CA ILE A 2 38.72 -0.49 14.41
C ILE A 2 37.62 0.31 13.70
N VAL A 3 37.67 1.62 13.93
CA VAL A 3 37.07 2.62 13.05
C VAL A 3 37.82 2.54 11.73
N VAL A 4 37.22 1.96 10.70
CA VAL A 4 37.67 2.19 9.32
C VAL A 4 36.72 3.19 8.69
N ARG A 5 37.05 4.47 8.86
CA ARG A 5 36.68 5.50 7.88
C ARG A 5 37.32 5.10 6.56
N LYS A 6 36.54 4.55 5.62
CA LYS A 6 36.90 4.55 4.21
C LYS A 6 36.09 5.64 3.52
N SER A 7 36.75 6.76 3.28
CA SER A 7 36.38 7.74 2.28
C SER A 7 36.35 7.06 0.92
N CYS A 8 35.21 6.48 0.55
CA CYS A 8 34.95 5.98 -0.79
C CYS A 8 33.95 6.91 -1.47
N SER A 9 34.50 7.83 -2.28
CA SER A 9 33.94 8.40 -3.49
C SER A 9 32.41 8.57 -3.57
N LEU A 10 31.96 9.82 -3.48
CA LEU A 10 30.63 10.34 -3.89
C LEU A 10 30.21 9.98 -5.33
N ARG A 11 31.02 9.23 -6.09
CA ARG A 11 30.78 8.84 -7.49
C ARG A 11 30.05 7.51 -7.64
N SER A 12 30.12 6.58 -6.68
CA SER A 12 29.36 5.31 -6.71
C SER A 12 27.88 5.49 -6.37
N ASN A 13 27.57 6.44 -5.49
CA ASN A 13 26.20 6.70 -5.02
C ASN A 13 25.24 7.17 -6.11
N ASN A 14 25.71 7.45 -7.34
CA ASN A 14 24.85 7.89 -8.44
C ASN A 14 24.30 6.74 -9.29
N PHE A 15 24.86 5.52 -9.22
CA PHE A 15 24.51 4.47 -10.19
C PHE A 15 23.12 3.88 -9.99
N PHE A 16 22.76 3.45 -8.77
CA PHE A 16 21.42 2.93 -8.48
C PHE A 16 20.33 3.97 -8.72
N PHE A 17 20.50 5.18 -8.19
CA PHE A 17 19.49 6.25 -8.32
C PHE A 17 19.33 6.74 -9.76
N SER A 18 20.45 6.88 -10.50
CA SER A 18 20.40 7.28 -11.90
C SER A 18 19.82 6.19 -12.81
N ARG A 19 20.13 4.92 -12.57
CA ARG A 19 19.84 3.82 -13.51
C ARG A 19 18.58 3.01 -13.15
N VAL A 20 18.31 2.79 -11.87
CA VAL A 20 17.14 2.02 -11.38
C VAL A 20 16.00 2.95 -11.03
N LEU A 21 16.25 4.08 -10.38
CA LEU A 21 15.19 5.02 -9.98
C LEU A 21 14.96 6.14 -11.00
N ASN A 22 15.84 6.32 -12.00
CA ASN A 22 15.79 7.42 -12.97
C ASN A 22 15.68 8.79 -12.25
N TYR A 23 16.50 9.00 -11.22
CA TYR A 23 16.47 10.20 -10.38
C TYR A 23 17.79 10.95 -10.42
N ASN A 24 17.72 12.25 -10.74
CA ASN A 24 18.89 13.09 -10.97
C ASN A 24 19.52 13.66 -9.68
N ASN A 25 18.79 13.66 -8.55
CA ASN A 25 19.26 14.22 -7.28
C ASN A 25 19.50 13.13 -6.21
N SER A 26 20.43 12.23 -6.51
CA SER A 26 20.74 11.04 -5.70
C SER A 26 21.08 11.35 -4.23
N LEU A 27 21.83 12.44 -3.98
CA LEU A 27 22.23 12.81 -2.61
C LEU A 27 21.05 13.10 -1.68
N HIS A 28 19.98 13.71 -2.20
CA HIS A 28 18.82 14.07 -1.38
C HIS A 28 18.03 12.82 -0.96
N ILE A 29 17.77 11.89 -1.88
CA ILE A 29 17.10 10.63 -1.57
C ILE A 29 17.99 9.72 -0.73
N HIS A 30 19.30 9.67 -0.98
CA HIS A 30 20.22 8.86 -0.17
C HIS A 30 20.29 9.36 1.29
N THR A 31 20.23 10.67 1.49
CA THR A 31 20.20 11.26 2.85
C THR A 31 18.85 11.00 3.52
N LEU A 32 17.73 11.13 2.80
CA LEU A 32 16.38 10.79 3.29
C LEU A 32 16.18 9.29 3.55
N LEU A 33 16.79 8.42 2.72
CA LEU A 33 16.75 6.96 2.86
C LEU A 33 17.63 6.45 4.02
N ASN A 34 18.49 7.30 4.58
CA ASN A 34 19.38 6.96 5.69
C ASN A 34 19.15 7.85 6.91
N ASP A 35 18.11 8.69 6.89
CA ASP A 35 17.78 9.59 7.99
C ASP A 35 17.25 8.76 9.17
N PRO A 36 17.71 8.97 10.43
CA PRO A 36 17.08 8.38 11.62
C PRO A 36 15.57 8.65 11.74
N THR A 37 15.03 9.69 11.09
CA THR A 37 13.57 9.90 10.96
C THR A 37 12.87 8.79 10.16
N MET A 38 13.58 8.12 9.26
CA MET A 38 13.11 7.00 8.45
C MET A 38 12.84 5.75 9.30
N ALA A 39 13.71 5.47 10.28
CA ALA A 39 13.49 4.44 11.29
C ALA A 39 12.29 4.79 12.18
N ASN A 40 12.12 6.07 12.54
CA ASN A 40 10.97 6.53 13.34
C ASN A 40 9.63 6.40 12.60
N TYR A 41 9.59 6.58 11.27
CA TYR A 41 8.36 6.44 10.48
C TYR A 41 8.00 4.98 10.18
N ILE A 42 9.00 4.11 9.94
CA ILE A 42 8.82 2.65 9.89
C ILE A 42 8.30 2.17 11.26
N ASN A 43 8.88 2.67 12.34
CA ASN A 43 8.40 2.38 13.69
C ASN A 43 6.96 2.84 13.88
N SER A 44 6.56 4.02 13.37
CA SER A 44 5.18 4.53 13.50
C SER A 44 4.14 3.67 12.77
N THR A 45 4.39 3.24 11.53
CA THR A 45 3.43 2.38 10.81
C THR A 45 3.40 0.96 11.34
N HIS A 46 4.58 0.41 11.65
CA HIS A 46 4.69 -0.88 12.31
C HIS A 46 3.96 -0.88 13.66
N THR A 47 4.11 0.17 14.48
CA THR A 47 3.41 0.26 15.78
C THR A 47 1.90 0.42 15.61
N ILE A 48 1.42 1.22 14.65
CA ILE A 48 -0.02 1.35 14.37
C ILE A 48 -0.62 -0.02 14.01
N ILE A 49 0.02 -0.74 13.08
CA ILE A 49 -0.47 -2.05 12.64
C ILE A 49 -0.38 -3.09 13.76
N MET A 50 0.74 -3.14 14.49
CA MET A 50 0.93 -4.08 15.59
C MET A 50 -0.02 -3.80 16.76
N ALA A 51 -0.29 -2.52 17.07
CA ALA A 51 -1.29 -2.14 18.05
C ALA A 51 -2.68 -2.63 17.63
N ALA A 52 -3.05 -2.43 16.36
CA ALA A 52 -4.31 -2.94 15.82
C ALA A 52 -4.41 -4.47 15.90
N LEU A 53 -3.33 -5.19 15.54
CA LEU A 53 -3.26 -6.65 15.63
C LEU A 53 -3.36 -7.16 17.08
N SER A 54 -2.81 -6.43 18.04
CA SER A 54 -2.86 -6.79 19.46
C SER A 54 -4.28 -6.76 20.06
N THR A 55 -5.21 -6.04 19.41
CA THR A 55 -6.63 -6.02 19.82
C THR A 55 -7.43 -7.24 19.36
N LEU A 56 -6.86 -8.08 18.51
CA LEU A 56 -7.54 -9.26 17.97
C LEU A 56 -7.43 -10.47 18.92
N PRO A 57 -8.47 -11.30 19.03
CA PRO A 57 -8.39 -12.56 19.78
C PRO A 57 -7.47 -13.57 19.08
N SER A 58 -6.88 -14.47 19.85
CA SER A 58 -5.87 -15.44 19.36
C SER A 58 -6.35 -16.34 18.21
N SER A 59 -7.64 -16.64 18.15
CA SER A 59 -8.26 -17.42 17.06
C SER A 59 -8.32 -16.64 15.74
N HIS A 60 -8.56 -15.32 15.78
CA HIS A 60 -8.54 -14.48 14.57
C HIS A 60 -7.10 -14.24 14.12
N LEU A 61 -6.17 -14.09 15.07
CA LEU A 61 -4.76 -13.91 14.75
C LEU A 61 -4.20 -15.10 13.99
N SER A 62 -4.54 -16.35 14.36
CA SER A 62 -4.05 -17.54 13.64
C SER A 62 -4.60 -17.63 12.21
N HIS A 63 -5.89 -17.34 12.00
CA HIS A 63 -6.52 -17.30 10.67
C HIS A 63 -5.93 -16.19 9.78
N LEU A 64 -5.76 -14.99 10.34
CA LEU A 64 -5.09 -13.86 9.68
C LEU A 64 -3.68 -14.24 9.27
N THR A 65 -2.95 -14.89 10.17
CA THR A 65 -1.57 -15.31 9.92
C THR A 65 -1.49 -16.35 8.80
N HIS A 66 -2.41 -17.31 8.76
CA HIS A 66 -2.48 -18.27 7.66
C HIS A 66 -2.80 -17.57 6.32
N SER A 67 -3.78 -16.67 6.32
CA SER A 67 -4.18 -15.92 5.13
C SER A 67 -3.03 -15.06 4.60
N ILE A 68 -2.35 -14.31 5.47
CA ILE A 68 -1.17 -13.51 5.10
C ILE A 68 -0.02 -14.39 4.65
N SER A 69 0.16 -15.56 5.26
CA SER A 69 1.16 -16.52 4.81
C SER A 69 0.93 -16.93 3.37
N THR A 70 -0.31 -17.19 2.94
CA THR A 70 -0.58 -17.55 1.53
C THR A 70 -0.16 -16.43 0.55
N VAL A 71 -0.44 -15.17 0.91
CA VAL A 71 -0.07 -13.98 0.12
C VAL A 71 1.45 -13.80 0.09
N PHE A 72 2.11 -13.90 1.23
CA PHE A 72 3.56 -13.82 1.34
C PHE A 72 4.25 -14.89 0.48
N HIS A 73 3.84 -16.16 0.62
CA HIS A 73 4.38 -17.25 -0.20
C HIS A 73 4.03 -17.09 -1.69
N HIS A 74 2.92 -16.44 -2.04
CA HIS A 74 2.65 -16.07 -3.43
C HIS A 74 3.72 -15.10 -3.95
N HIS A 75 4.02 -14.02 -3.23
CA HIS A 75 5.09 -13.08 -3.61
C HIS A 75 6.45 -13.77 -3.73
N LEU A 76 6.80 -14.66 -2.81
CA LEU A 76 8.06 -15.42 -2.88
C LEU A 76 8.13 -16.33 -4.10
N ARG A 77 7.03 -17.02 -4.45
CA ARG A 77 6.95 -17.84 -5.66
C ARG A 77 7.08 -17.00 -6.93
N ARG A 78 6.49 -15.80 -6.96
CA ARG A 78 6.64 -14.85 -8.07
C ARG A 78 8.09 -14.40 -8.23
N LEU A 79 8.74 -14.00 -7.13
CA LEU A 79 10.16 -13.63 -7.14
C LEU A 79 11.06 -14.78 -7.61
N SER A 80 10.81 -15.99 -7.12
CA SER A 80 11.53 -17.20 -7.56
C SER A 80 11.35 -17.47 -9.06
N ALA A 81 10.12 -17.38 -9.58
CA ALA A 81 9.84 -17.53 -11.00
C ALA A 81 10.52 -16.45 -11.85
N LEU A 82 10.57 -15.21 -11.35
CA LEU A 82 11.22 -14.08 -12.02
C LEU A 82 12.74 -14.25 -12.06
N LEU A 83 13.35 -14.72 -10.97
CA LEU A 83 14.81 -14.88 -10.86
C LEU A 83 15.35 -16.14 -11.54
N SER A 84 14.55 -17.21 -11.61
CA SER A 84 14.90 -18.45 -12.31
C SER A 84 14.84 -18.31 -13.84
N SER A 85 14.03 -17.40 -14.37
CA SER A 85 13.89 -17.15 -15.81
C SER A 85 14.65 -15.89 -16.26
N PRO A 86 15.76 -16.01 -17.02
CA PRO A 86 16.53 -14.86 -17.49
C PRO A 86 15.72 -13.91 -18.38
N THR A 87 14.78 -14.45 -19.17
CA THR A 87 13.94 -13.68 -20.09
C THR A 87 12.92 -12.83 -19.32
N LEU A 88 12.24 -13.43 -18.34
CA LEU A 88 11.27 -12.71 -17.48
C LEU A 88 11.97 -11.63 -16.66
N PHE A 89 13.13 -11.93 -16.08
CA PHE A 89 13.95 -10.94 -15.37
C PHE A 89 14.29 -9.75 -16.27
N SER A 90 14.82 -10.02 -17.47
CA SER A 90 15.27 -8.98 -18.40
C SER A 90 14.11 -8.11 -18.91
N LEU A 91 12.95 -8.72 -19.19
CA LEU A 91 11.75 -8.00 -19.60
C LEU A 91 11.21 -7.11 -18.48
N THR A 92 11.18 -7.63 -17.24
CA THR A 92 10.71 -6.88 -16.07
C THR A 92 11.65 -5.73 -15.74
N LEU A 93 12.96 -5.96 -15.81
CA LEU A 93 13.97 -4.92 -15.58
C LEU A 93 13.90 -3.83 -16.65
N ARG A 94 13.73 -4.20 -17.92
CA ARG A 94 13.52 -3.24 -19.02
C ARG A 94 12.26 -2.42 -18.80
N HIS A 95 11.17 -3.06 -18.39
CA HIS A 95 9.94 -2.37 -18.05
C HIS A 95 10.17 -1.37 -16.91
N LEU A 96 10.82 -1.78 -15.81
CA LEU A 96 11.17 -0.87 -14.71
C LEU A 96 12.02 0.32 -15.19
N HIS A 97 13.04 0.10 -16.01
CA HIS A 97 13.88 1.19 -16.53
C HIS A 97 13.10 2.16 -17.44
N SER A 98 12.07 1.69 -18.14
CA SER A 98 11.22 2.54 -18.98
C SER A 98 10.29 3.46 -18.19
N LEU A 99 10.04 3.16 -16.91
CA LEU A 99 9.15 3.94 -16.06
C LEU A 99 9.86 5.19 -15.49
N SER A 100 9.13 6.30 -15.40
CA SER A 100 9.59 7.47 -14.66
C SER A 100 9.60 7.18 -13.15
N LEU A 101 10.33 7.99 -12.38
CA LEU A 101 10.33 7.86 -10.91
C LEU A 101 8.90 7.90 -10.34
N HIS A 102 8.06 8.80 -10.84
CA HIS A 102 6.67 8.93 -10.40
C HIS A 102 5.85 7.64 -10.62
N HIS A 103 6.06 6.94 -11.74
CA HIS A 103 5.37 5.67 -11.98
C HIS A 103 5.92 4.55 -11.09
N LYS A 104 7.22 4.54 -10.80
CA LYS A 104 7.83 3.58 -9.84
C LYS A 104 7.30 3.79 -8.42
N SER A 105 7.19 5.04 -7.97
CA SER A 105 6.62 5.35 -6.66
C SER A 105 5.13 4.99 -6.61
N LEU A 106 4.38 5.23 -7.68
CA LEU A 106 2.98 4.82 -7.79
C LEU A 106 2.81 3.29 -7.76
N LEU A 107 3.73 2.52 -8.35
CA LEU A 107 3.71 1.05 -8.26
C LEU A 107 3.87 0.59 -6.81
N ILE A 108 4.83 1.16 -6.07
CA ILE A 108 5.02 0.86 -4.64
C ILE A 108 3.80 1.27 -3.83
N ALA A 109 3.22 2.45 -4.11
CA ALA A 109 2.02 2.93 -3.43
C ALA A 109 0.81 2.02 -3.68
N ARG A 110 0.60 1.55 -4.91
CA ARG A 110 -0.47 0.59 -5.23
C ARG A 110 -0.26 -0.76 -4.55
N HIS A 111 0.99 -1.24 -4.51
CA HIS A 111 1.32 -2.46 -3.78
C HIS A 111 1.03 -2.32 -2.29
N LEU A 112 1.44 -1.22 -1.68
CA LEU A 112 1.15 -0.91 -0.29
C LEU A 112 -0.35 -0.81 -0.01
N LEU A 113 -1.09 -0.09 -0.85
CA LEU A 113 -2.54 0.01 -0.74
C LEU A 113 -3.21 -1.37 -0.80
N SER A 114 -2.76 -2.23 -1.73
CA SER A 114 -3.23 -3.62 -1.84
C SER A 114 -2.95 -4.39 -0.56
N SER A 115 -1.72 -4.32 -0.04
CA SER A 115 -1.28 -5.02 1.16
C SER A 115 -2.03 -4.58 2.42
N LEU A 116 -2.29 -3.29 2.59
CA LEU A 116 -3.08 -2.73 3.69
C LEU A 116 -4.56 -3.08 3.57
N THR A 117 -5.11 -3.09 2.36
CA THR A 117 -6.51 -3.48 2.12
C THR A 117 -6.73 -4.95 2.49
N LEU A 118 -5.81 -5.83 2.09
CA LEU A 118 -5.83 -7.25 2.46
C LEU A 118 -5.72 -7.44 3.97
N LEU A 119 -4.80 -6.74 4.61
CA LEU A 119 -4.63 -6.78 6.07
C LEU A 119 -5.92 -6.38 6.79
N LYS A 120 -6.51 -5.24 6.41
CA LYS A 120 -7.77 -4.76 7.00
C LYS A 120 -8.92 -5.76 6.78
N HIS A 121 -9.02 -6.33 5.59
CA HIS A 121 -10.04 -7.33 5.28
C HIS A 121 -9.92 -8.57 6.19
N PHE A 122 -8.71 -9.14 6.32
CA PHE A 122 -8.50 -10.30 7.19
C PHE A 122 -8.67 -9.99 8.68
N MET A 123 -8.45 -8.74 9.10
CA MET A 123 -8.73 -8.31 10.47
C MET A 123 -10.23 -8.19 10.76
N GLN A 124 -11.06 -7.90 9.75
CA GLN A 124 -12.49 -7.62 9.92
C GLN A 124 -13.39 -8.84 9.63
N ASN A 125 -12.92 -9.80 8.83
CA ASN A 125 -13.74 -10.94 8.38
C ASN A 125 -13.24 -12.28 8.94
N ASN A 126 -14.14 -13.00 9.62
CA ASN A 126 -13.87 -14.29 10.26
C ASN A 126 -14.24 -15.52 9.40
N GLY A 127 -14.74 -15.36 8.17
CA GLY A 127 -15.30 -16.46 7.37
C GLY A 127 -14.96 -16.40 5.88
N PRO A 128 -14.92 -17.56 5.19
CA PRO A 128 -14.56 -17.69 3.76
C PRO A 128 -15.63 -17.18 2.77
N GLU A 129 -16.79 -16.70 3.23
CA GLU A 129 -17.96 -16.46 2.36
C GLU A 129 -18.17 -15.03 1.88
N THR A 130 -17.34 -14.07 2.29
CA THR A 130 -17.37 -12.75 1.66
C THR A 130 -16.20 -12.64 0.69
N PRO A 131 -16.44 -12.59 -0.64
CA PRO A 131 -15.36 -12.23 -1.55
C PRO A 131 -14.77 -10.90 -1.08
N PRO A 132 -13.44 -10.71 -1.13
CA PRO A 132 -12.85 -9.42 -0.82
C PRO A 132 -13.63 -8.36 -1.60
N PRO A 133 -14.14 -7.31 -0.93
CA PRO A 133 -15.03 -6.33 -1.56
C PRO A 133 -14.35 -5.91 -2.85
N LEU A 134 -15.01 -6.20 -3.99
CA LEU A 134 -14.49 -6.10 -5.36
C LEU A 134 -13.34 -5.11 -5.36
N LEU A 135 -12.10 -5.59 -5.37
CA LEU A 135 -10.91 -4.79 -5.09
C LEU A 135 -11.07 -3.48 -5.85
N TYR A 136 -11.34 -2.40 -5.10
CA TYR A 136 -11.53 -1.09 -5.70
C TYR A 136 -10.37 -0.86 -6.65
N SER A 137 -10.63 -0.41 -7.88
CA SER A 137 -9.67 -0.46 -9.00
C SER A 137 -8.27 0.06 -8.65
N ALA A 138 -8.16 0.95 -7.66
CA ALA A 138 -6.91 1.49 -7.14
C ALA A 138 -5.99 0.45 -6.45
N ALA A 139 -6.53 -0.60 -5.83
CA ALA A 139 -5.80 -1.63 -5.08
C ALA A 139 -5.47 -2.89 -5.91
N CYS A 140 -6.09 -3.05 -7.08
CA CYS A 140 -5.85 -4.18 -7.98
C CYS A 140 -4.59 -3.92 -8.83
N MET A 141 -3.63 -4.84 -8.78
CA MET A 141 -2.40 -4.76 -9.56
C MET A 141 -2.40 -5.79 -10.70
N ARG A 142 -1.95 -5.38 -11.89
CA ARG A 142 -1.69 -6.31 -12.99
C ARG A 142 -0.48 -7.17 -12.64
N LEU A 143 -0.44 -8.40 -13.18
CA LEU A 143 0.64 -9.34 -12.91
C LEU A 143 2.04 -8.79 -13.26
N ARG A 144 2.15 -8.08 -14.39
CA ARG A 144 3.39 -7.40 -14.82
C ARG A 144 3.83 -6.32 -13.84
N ASP A 145 2.87 -5.55 -13.34
CA ASP A 145 3.11 -4.47 -12.37
C ASP A 145 3.51 -5.05 -11.01
N LEU A 146 2.94 -6.21 -10.64
CA LEU A 146 3.32 -6.96 -9.44
C LEU A 146 4.76 -7.49 -9.55
N ASP A 147 5.14 -8.12 -10.65
CA ASP A 147 6.51 -8.57 -10.85
C ASP A 147 7.51 -7.40 -10.82
N ALA A 148 7.13 -6.28 -11.43
CA ALA A 148 7.93 -5.06 -11.44
C ALA A 148 8.10 -4.47 -10.03
N VAL A 149 7.03 -4.34 -9.25
CA VAL A 149 7.15 -3.79 -7.88
C VAL A 149 7.91 -4.74 -6.96
N LEU A 150 7.71 -6.06 -7.07
CA LEU A 150 8.44 -7.03 -6.25
C LEU A 150 9.94 -7.00 -6.57
N LEU A 151 10.31 -6.92 -7.84
CA LEU A 151 11.71 -6.76 -8.24
C LEU A 151 12.28 -5.41 -7.77
N LEU A 152 11.52 -4.32 -7.86
CA LEU A 152 11.93 -3.00 -7.39
C LEU A 152 12.16 -2.99 -5.87
N LEU A 153 11.25 -3.58 -5.09
CA LEU A 153 11.38 -3.70 -3.64
C LEU A 153 12.61 -4.55 -3.26
N LEU A 154 12.85 -5.66 -3.96
CA LEU A 154 14.03 -6.50 -3.74
C LEU A 154 15.35 -5.76 -4.07
N LEU A 155 15.37 -4.98 -5.16
CA LEU A 155 16.51 -4.14 -5.51
C LEU A 155 16.75 -3.04 -4.46
N CYS A 156 15.70 -2.40 -3.96
CA CYS A 156 15.79 -1.43 -2.87
C CYS A 156 16.30 -2.07 -1.57
N GLU A 157 15.84 -3.27 -1.24
CA GLU A 157 16.27 -4.02 -0.07
C GLU A 157 17.75 -4.42 -0.18
N LEU A 158 18.18 -4.92 -1.33
CA LEU A 158 19.59 -5.23 -1.58
C LEU A 158 20.45 -3.96 -1.46
N HIS A 159 20.01 -2.84 -2.02
CA HIS A 159 20.70 -1.55 -1.89
C HIS A 159 20.84 -1.08 -0.44
N GLN A 160 19.84 -1.32 0.41
CA GLN A 160 19.89 -0.98 1.84
C GLN A 160 20.92 -1.84 2.60
N HIS A 161 21.03 -3.12 2.24
CA HIS A 161 21.93 -4.06 2.92
C HIS A 161 23.37 -4.00 2.42
N ASP A 162 23.57 -3.94 1.10
CA ASP A 162 24.89 -3.93 0.47
C ASP A 162 24.87 -3.12 -0.83
N ARG A 163 25.37 -1.89 -0.73
CA ARG A 163 25.31 -0.88 -1.80
C ARG A 163 26.22 -1.21 -2.98
N GLU A 164 27.35 -1.85 -2.73
CA GLU A 164 28.41 -2.05 -3.73
C GLU A 164 28.02 -3.12 -4.76
N LEU A 165 27.13 -4.05 -4.40
CA LEU A 165 26.69 -5.13 -5.30
C LEU A 165 25.90 -4.63 -6.51
N LEU A 166 25.17 -3.53 -6.37
CA LEU A 166 24.35 -2.95 -7.45
C LEU A 166 25.14 -1.99 -8.37
N ASP A 167 26.39 -1.69 -8.04
CA ASP A 167 27.31 -0.98 -8.95
C ASP A 167 27.84 -1.90 -10.07
N SER A 168 27.63 -3.22 -9.93
CA SER A 168 27.92 -4.21 -10.97
C SER A 168 27.00 -4.02 -12.20
N PRO A 169 27.40 -4.50 -13.41
CA PRO A 169 26.57 -4.36 -14.60
C PRO A 169 25.21 -5.09 -14.45
N PRO A 170 24.12 -4.61 -15.08
CA PRO A 170 22.79 -5.25 -14.94
C PRO A 170 22.73 -6.74 -15.32
N SER A 171 23.72 -7.23 -16.08
CA SER A 171 23.87 -8.64 -16.43
C SER A 171 24.19 -9.53 -15.22
N SER A 172 24.88 -9.01 -14.19
CA SER A 172 25.19 -9.76 -12.96
C SER A 172 24.09 -9.67 -11.91
N TRP A 173 23.18 -8.68 -11.99
CA TRP A 173 22.16 -8.44 -10.97
C TRP A 173 21.27 -9.66 -10.72
N ARG A 174 20.90 -10.41 -11.76
CA ARG A 174 20.08 -11.62 -11.57
C ARG A 174 20.76 -12.64 -10.66
N ALA A 175 22.05 -12.91 -10.89
CA ALA A 175 22.81 -13.88 -10.09
C ALA A 175 22.99 -13.40 -8.64
N ILE A 176 23.28 -12.11 -8.46
CA ILE A 176 23.39 -11.48 -7.14
C ILE A 176 22.07 -11.57 -6.37
N LEU A 177 20.95 -11.24 -7.02
CA LEU A 177 19.62 -11.33 -6.42
C LEU A 177 19.22 -12.77 -6.11
N CYS A 178 19.57 -13.74 -6.97
CA CYS A 178 19.40 -15.16 -6.67
C CYS A 178 20.14 -15.56 -5.39
N ASP A 179 21.42 -15.22 -5.27
CA ASP A 179 22.23 -15.53 -4.09
C ASP A 179 21.68 -14.86 -2.83
N TYR A 180 21.28 -13.59 -2.93
CA TYR A 180 20.65 -12.85 -1.83
C TYR A 180 19.35 -13.52 -1.38
N VAL A 181 18.43 -13.81 -2.30
CA VAL A 181 17.14 -14.45 -1.97
C VAL A 181 17.35 -15.85 -1.40
N SER A 182 18.28 -16.64 -1.94
CA SER A 182 18.63 -17.95 -1.37
C SER A 182 19.12 -17.83 0.07
N LYS A 183 19.97 -16.85 0.38
CA LYS A 183 20.45 -16.59 1.75
C LYS A 183 19.33 -16.10 2.67
N SER A 184 18.45 -15.23 2.20
CA SER A 184 17.29 -14.74 2.97
C SER A 184 16.26 -15.85 3.23
N MET A 185 16.01 -16.73 2.27
CA MET A 185 15.17 -17.93 2.46
C MET A 185 15.79 -18.88 3.47
N LEU A 186 17.11 -19.09 3.41
CA LEU A 186 17.83 -19.90 4.39
C LEU A 186 17.71 -19.30 5.80
N ARG A 187 17.74 -17.96 5.96
CA ARG A 187 17.46 -17.32 7.25
C ARG A 187 16.04 -17.59 7.76
N LEU A 188 15.04 -17.50 6.88
CA LEU A 188 13.64 -17.83 7.18
C LEU A 188 13.44 -19.32 7.55
N SER A 189 14.34 -20.19 7.08
CA SER A 189 14.29 -21.64 7.29
C SER A 189 15.13 -22.10 8.48
N SER A 190 16.21 -21.38 8.81
CA SER A 190 17.24 -21.77 9.77
C SER A 190 16.87 -21.49 11.23
N PHE A 191 15.78 -20.77 11.51
CA PHE A 191 15.33 -20.47 12.88
C PHE A 191 14.35 -21.50 13.47
N GLY A 192 14.25 -22.70 12.87
CA GLY A 192 13.46 -23.80 13.41
C GLY A 192 11.98 -23.72 13.04
N GLY A 193 11.69 -23.92 11.75
CA GLY A 193 10.32 -23.88 11.21
C GLY A 193 9.79 -22.46 11.17
N CYS A 194 9.26 -22.03 10.02
CA CYS A 194 8.64 -20.71 9.90
C CYS A 194 7.38 -20.71 10.78
N SER A 195 7.51 -20.33 12.04
CA SER A 195 6.35 -20.15 12.91
C SER A 195 5.46 -19.14 12.21
N SER A 196 4.15 -19.40 12.14
CA SER A 196 3.24 -18.56 11.37
C SER A 196 3.40 -17.07 11.75
N GLY A 197 3.69 -16.78 13.02
CA GLY A 197 3.94 -15.41 13.51
C GLY A 197 5.15 -14.70 12.89
N GLU A 198 6.21 -15.41 12.49
CA GLU A 198 7.39 -14.81 11.85
C GLU A 198 7.06 -14.31 10.44
N VAL A 199 6.22 -15.04 9.70
CA VAL A 199 5.71 -14.63 8.37
C VAL A 199 4.88 -13.35 8.48
N LEU A 200 4.08 -13.23 9.53
CA LEU A 200 3.28 -12.02 9.78
C LEU A 200 4.19 -10.81 10.04
N ILE A 201 5.22 -10.96 10.88
CA ILE A 201 6.18 -9.89 11.16
C ILE A 201 6.88 -9.44 9.87
N GLN A 202 7.39 -10.38 9.08
CA GLN A 202 8.04 -10.08 7.80
C GLN A 202 7.12 -9.39 6.79
N TYR A 203 5.84 -9.77 6.77
CA TYR A 203 4.85 -9.08 5.95
C TYR A 203 4.62 -7.64 6.42
N ILE A 204 4.50 -7.39 7.72
CA ILE A 204 4.33 -6.05 8.29
C ILE A 204 5.59 -5.19 8.04
N GLU A 205 6.78 -5.77 8.16
CA GLU A 205 8.04 -5.10 7.81
C GLU A 205 8.07 -4.70 6.32
N SER A 206 7.58 -5.57 5.42
CA SER A 206 7.46 -5.25 3.99
C SER A 206 6.48 -4.10 3.73
N VAL A 207 5.36 -4.06 4.47
CA VAL A 207 4.39 -2.95 4.44
C VAL A 207 5.05 -1.65 4.91
N GLY A 208 5.76 -1.68 6.05
CA GLY A 208 6.48 -0.52 6.59
C GLY A 208 7.56 0.01 5.63
N ARG A 209 8.32 -0.89 5.00
CA ARG A 209 9.30 -0.55 3.96
C ARG A 209 8.65 0.13 2.76
N SER A 210 7.54 -0.42 2.28
CA SER A 210 6.79 0.13 1.14
C SER A 210 6.25 1.52 1.44
N TRP A 211 5.67 1.73 2.63
CA TRP A 211 5.21 3.04 3.10
C TRP A 211 6.32 4.06 3.15
N ASN A 212 7.45 3.68 3.73
CA ASN A 212 8.58 4.56 3.84
C ASN A 212 9.15 4.97 2.46
N LEU A 213 9.23 4.04 1.51
CA LEU A 213 9.63 4.36 0.13
C LEU A 213 8.66 5.34 -0.53
N VAL A 214 7.35 5.20 -0.32
CA VAL A 214 6.32 6.13 -0.82
C VAL A 214 6.50 7.53 -0.23
N ASN A 215 6.82 7.62 1.06
CA ASN A 215 7.10 8.89 1.73
C ASN A 215 8.35 9.57 1.18
N VAL A 216 9.46 8.84 1.12
CA VAL A 216 10.76 9.37 0.69
C VAL A 216 10.74 9.77 -0.79
N MET A 217 10.02 9.05 -1.65
CA MET A 217 9.88 9.39 -3.07
C MET A 217 8.97 10.60 -3.35
N GLY A 218 8.57 11.34 -2.31
CA GLY A 218 7.88 12.62 -2.48
C GLY A 218 6.44 12.50 -2.99
N LEU A 219 5.84 11.30 -2.94
CA LEU A 219 4.38 11.20 -3.07
C LEU A 219 3.70 11.84 -1.86
N ILE A 220 4.39 11.87 -0.70
CA ILE A 220 3.87 12.41 0.56
C ILE A 220 4.58 13.70 1.01
N GLY A 221 5.87 13.86 0.72
CA GLY A 221 6.66 15.05 1.08
C GLY A 221 7.00 15.95 -0.10
N GLY A 222 6.32 17.09 -0.20
CA GLY A 222 6.62 18.18 -1.13
C GLY A 222 5.83 19.42 -0.74
N GLY A 223 6.44 20.27 0.10
CA GLY A 223 5.98 21.64 0.30
C GLY A 223 5.98 22.38 -1.04
N GLY A 224 4.84 22.99 -1.36
CA GLY A 224 4.62 23.68 -2.64
C GLY A 224 3.13 23.89 -2.92
N GLU A 225 2.58 24.91 -2.26
CA GLU A 225 1.49 25.78 -2.75
C GLU A 225 0.09 25.16 -3.01
N GLY A 226 -0.82 25.40 -2.05
CA GLY A 226 -2.09 26.06 -2.38
C GLY A 226 -3.16 25.26 -3.12
N LYS A 227 -3.44 24.01 -2.73
CA LYS A 227 -4.73 23.35 -3.02
C LYS A 227 -5.33 22.67 -1.80
N GLU A 228 -5.44 23.39 -0.69
CA GLU A 228 -6.50 23.11 0.28
C GLU A 228 -7.85 23.19 -0.45
N GLY A 229 -8.63 22.11 -0.42
CA GLY A 229 -10.05 22.16 -0.76
C GLY A 229 -10.52 21.45 -2.03
N ARG A 230 -9.67 20.79 -2.83
CA ARG A 230 -10.21 19.89 -3.88
C ARG A 230 -10.61 18.55 -3.23
N GLU A 231 -11.89 18.48 -2.84
CA GLU A 231 -12.54 17.24 -2.44
C GLU A 231 -12.32 16.17 -3.52
N ALA A 232 -11.97 14.96 -3.11
CA ALA A 232 -11.72 13.86 -4.04
C ALA A 232 -13.05 13.31 -4.55
N ALA A 233 -13.11 12.95 -5.84
CA ALA A 233 -14.23 12.19 -6.38
C ALA A 233 -14.22 10.76 -5.83
N ALA A 234 -15.39 10.11 -5.80
CA ALA A 234 -15.44 8.66 -5.55
C ALA A 234 -14.87 7.90 -6.76
N SER A 235 -14.25 6.75 -6.51
CA SER A 235 -13.77 5.88 -7.58
C SER A 235 -14.94 5.37 -8.42
N VAL A 236 -14.71 5.25 -9.72
CA VAL A 236 -15.75 4.76 -10.64
C VAL A 236 -16.20 3.35 -10.24
N ALA A 237 -15.25 2.51 -9.84
CA ALA A 237 -15.55 1.16 -9.34
C ALA A 237 -16.46 1.18 -8.12
N ALA A 238 -16.22 2.08 -7.14
CA ALA A 238 -17.08 2.20 -5.97
C ALA A 238 -18.50 2.64 -6.34
N VAL A 239 -18.62 3.59 -7.27
CA VAL A 239 -19.93 4.10 -7.71
C VAL A 239 -20.72 3.04 -8.46
N VAL A 240 -20.07 2.27 -9.34
CA VAL A 240 -20.72 1.18 -10.10
C VAL A 240 -21.17 0.03 -9.19
N ALA A 241 -20.47 -0.20 -8.08
CA ALA A 241 -20.83 -1.24 -7.11
C ALA A 241 -21.97 -0.85 -6.15
N LEU A 242 -22.51 0.37 -6.23
CA LEU A 242 -23.59 0.80 -5.34
C LEU A 242 -24.90 0.06 -5.65
N PRO A 243 -25.62 -0.39 -4.60
CA PRO A 243 -26.89 -1.07 -4.79
C PRO A 243 -27.96 -0.12 -5.35
N THR A 244 -28.76 -0.66 -6.26
CA THR A 244 -30.02 -0.08 -6.72
C THR A 244 -31.15 -0.69 -5.90
N VAL A 245 -31.94 0.14 -5.24
CA VAL A 245 -33.07 -0.29 -4.40
C VAL A 245 -34.35 0.42 -4.83
N GLU A 246 -35.49 -0.20 -4.58
CA GLU A 246 -36.79 0.43 -4.81
C GLU A 246 -37.15 1.34 -3.63
N ALA A 247 -37.52 2.58 -3.92
CA ALA A 247 -37.99 3.49 -2.88
C ALA A 247 -39.34 3.01 -2.30
N SER A 248 -39.45 2.98 -0.98
CA SER A 248 -40.69 2.62 -0.26
C SER A 248 -41.80 3.70 -0.32
N GLY A 249 -41.48 4.89 -0.87
CA GLY A 249 -42.34 6.08 -0.84
C GLY A 249 -42.17 6.89 0.45
N GLY A 250 -42.39 8.21 0.39
CA GLY A 250 -42.31 9.11 1.55
C GLY A 250 -40.90 9.56 1.96
N GLY A 251 -39.85 9.23 1.18
CA GLY A 251 -38.49 9.73 1.39
C GLY A 251 -38.15 10.90 0.46
N GLU A 252 -37.39 11.88 0.93
CA GLU A 252 -36.96 13.05 0.13
C GLU A 252 -35.47 12.94 -0.24
N CYS A 253 -35.13 13.23 -1.50
CA CYS A 253 -33.74 13.30 -1.92
C CYS A 253 -33.14 14.65 -1.52
N VAL A 254 -32.26 14.68 -0.52
CA VAL A 254 -31.64 15.92 0.01
C VAL A 254 -30.80 16.73 -1.00
N ILE A 255 -30.48 16.17 -2.17
CA ILE A 255 -29.71 16.86 -3.22
C ILE A 255 -30.62 17.75 -4.07
N CYS A 256 -31.77 17.23 -4.54
CA CYS A 256 -32.72 17.98 -5.36
C CYS A 256 -33.93 18.50 -4.59
N LYS A 257 -34.12 18.05 -3.34
CA LYS A 257 -35.28 18.35 -2.47
C LYS A 257 -36.61 17.88 -3.07
N GLU A 258 -36.58 16.76 -3.79
CA GLU A 258 -37.76 16.15 -4.42
C GLU A 258 -38.04 14.78 -3.80
N GLU A 259 -39.31 14.40 -3.77
CA GLU A 259 -39.77 13.12 -3.25
C GLU A 259 -39.31 11.94 -4.12
N MET A 260 -38.74 10.92 -3.47
CA MET A 260 -38.42 9.62 -4.05
C MET A 260 -39.70 8.77 -4.09
N LYS A 261 -40.38 8.81 -5.24
CA LYS A 261 -41.66 8.13 -5.45
C LYS A 261 -41.54 6.62 -5.24
N LYS A 262 -42.58 6.03 -4.63
CA LYS A 262 -42.66 4.58 -4.39
C LYS A 262 -42.47 3.79 -5.69
N GLY A 263 -41.65 2.74 -5.63
CA GLY A 263 -41.37 1.85 -6.78
C GLY A 263 -40.44 2.44 -7.84
N ARG A 264 -39.82 3.60 -7.59
CA ARG A 264 -38.70 4.10 -8.42
C ARG A 264 -37.37 3.58 -7.90
N GLU A 265 -36.47 3.29 -8.82
CA GLU A 265 -35.08 2.94 -8.53
C GLU A 265 -34.33 4.14 -7.93
N VAL A 266 -33.73 3.92 -6.77
CA VAL A 266 -32.85 4.87 -6.08
C VAL A 266 -31.52 4.21 -5.75
N CYS A 267 -30.49 5.03 -5.60
CA CYS A 267 -29.20 4.59 -5.11
C CYS A 267 -29.21 4.56 -3.59
N GLU A 268 -28.79 3.44 -3.00
CA GLU A 268 -28.47 3.38 -1.58
C GLU A 268 -26.94 3.39 -1.38
N LEU A 269 -26.44 4.28 -0.52
CA LEU A 269 -25.02 4.29 -0.14
C LEU A 269 -24.72 3.24 0.95
N PRO A 270 -23.46 2.83 1.19
CA PRO A 270 -23.11 1.88 2.26
C PRO A 270 -23.52 2.34 3.67
N CYS A 271 -23.76 3.64 3.85
CA CYS A 271 -24.30 4.23 5.07
C CYS A 271 -25.85 4.24 5.15
N ARG A 272 -26.52 3.53 4.23
CA ARG A 272 -27.98 3.38 4.10
C ARG A 272 -28.77 4.64 3.73
N HIS A 273 -28.10 5.72 3.35
CA HIS A 273 -28.77 6.91 2.83
C HIS A 273 -29.13 6.72 1.35
N MET A 274 -30.36 7.08 0.99
CA MET A 274 -30.91 6.91 -0.35
C MET A 274 -30.97 8.23 -1.14
N PHE A 275 -30.74 8.16 -2.44
CA PHE A 275 -30.75 9.30 -3.35
C PHE A 275 -31.21 8.89 -4.75
N HIS A 276 -31.74 9.85 -5.53
CA HIS A 276 -31.86 9.65 -6.98
C HIS A 276 -30.50 9.37 -7.61
N TRP A 277 -30.43 8.39 -8.53
CA TRP A 277 -29.20 8.00 -9.20
C TRP A 277 -28.49 9.19 -9.87
N MET A 278 -29.24 9.98 -10.65
CA MET A 278 -28.72 11.19 -11.33
C MET A 278 -28.20 12.27 -10.36
N CYS A 279 -28.75 12.34 -9.15
CA CYS A 279 -28.35 13.31 -8.15
C CYS A 279 -27.06 12.88 -7.47
N ILE A 280 -27.00 11.63 -6.99
CA ILE A 280 -25.83 11.13 -6.28
C ILE A 280 -24.64 10.93 -7.22
N LEU A 281 -24.83 10.53 -8.47
CA LEU A 281 -23.75 10.42 -9.45
C LEU A 281 -23.05 11.77 -9.67
N ARG A 282 -23.82 12.86 -9.83
CA ARG A 282 -23.27 14.21 -9.99
C ARG A 282 -22.48 14.66 -8.76
N TRP A 283 -22.95 14.28 -7.57
CA TRP A 283 -22.25 14.55 -6.32
C TRP A 283 -20.95 13.74 -6.21
N LEU A 284 -21.01 12.42 -6.45
CA LEU A 284 -19.88 11.50 -6.32
C LEU A 284 -18.75 11.77 -7.33
N LYS A 285 -19.08 12.39 -8.47
CA LYS A 285 -18.09 12.90 -9.43
C LYS A 285 -17.21 14.04 -8.89
N LYS A 286 -17.66 14.72 -7.83
CA LYS A 286 -16.93 15.83 -7.19
C LYS A 286 -16.47 15.51 -5.77
N ARG A 287 -17.22 14.69 -5.05
CA ARG A 287 -17.04 14.40 -3.62
C ARG A 287 -17.23 12.94 -3.34
N ASN A 288 -16.31 12.31 -2.62
CA ASN A 288 -16.43 10.93 -2.20
C ASN A 288 -17.17 10.78 -0.86
N THR A 289 -18.03 11.72 -0.48
CA THR A 289 -18.71 11.71 0.83
C THR A 289 -20.22 11.68 0.70
N CYS A 290 -20.89 10.98 1.59
CA CYS A 290 -22.35 11.03 1.70
C CYS A 290 -22.81 12.46 2.06
N PRO A 291 -23.76 13.05 1.31
CA PRO A 291 -24.33 14.36 1.62
C PRO A 291 -24.96 14.46 3.03
N CYS A 292 -25.49 13.35 3.56
CA CYS A 292 -26.19 13.33 4.85
C CYS A 292 -25.23 13.18 6.04
N CYS A 293 -24.36 12.18 6.01
CA CYS A 293 -23.54 11.79 7.17
C CYS A 293 -22.03 11.88 6.94
N ARG A 294 -21.59 12.38 5.78
CA ARG A 294 -20.18 12.48 5.38
C ARG A 294 -19.41 11.16 5.35
N HIS A 295 -20.11 10.02 5.35
CA HIS A 295 -19.50 8.71 5.14
C HIS A 295 -18.66 8.71 3.86
N ARG A 296 -17.38 8.32 3.96
CA ARG A 296 -16.42 8.36 2.85
C ARG A 296 -16.50 7.10 2.00
N LEU A 297 -16.74 7.25 0.71
CA LEU A 297 -16.55 6.24 -0.31
C LEU A 297 -15.08 6.22 -0.77
N PRO A 298 -14.57 5.08 -1.28
CA PRO A 298 -13.21 5.00 -1.82
C PRO A 298 -12.99 5.93 -3.01
N THR A 299 -11.77 6.46 -3.15
CA THR A 299 -11.31 7.28 -4.28
C THR A 299 -10.22 6.57 -5.10
N ASP A 300 -9.98 7.02 -6.33
CA ASP A 300 -8.86 6.57 -7.16
C ASP A 300 -7.51 7.21 -6.75
N ASP A 301 -7.54 8.17 -5.83
CA ASP A 301 -6.34 8.76 -5.23
C ASP A 301 -5.70 7.77 -4.25
N VAL A 302 -4.69 7.05 -4.73
CA VAL A 302 -3.95 6.01 -3.98
C VAL A 302 -3.43 6.53 -2.65
N ARG A 303 -2.91 7.78 -2.61
CA ARG A 303 -2.35 8.35 -1.38
C ARG A 303 -3.43 8.52 -0.32
N ARG A 304 -4.55 9.15 -0.70
CA ARG A 304 -5.66 9.38 0.23
C ARG A 304 -6.25 8.08 0.78
N GLU A 305 -6.28 7.02 -0.03
CA GLU A 305 -6.74 5.71 0.44
C GLU A 305 -5.74 5.05 1.40
N ILE A 306 -4.43 5.19 1.17
CA ILE A 306 -3.43 4.70 2.14
C ILE A 306 -3.57 5.44 3.47
N ASP A 307 -3.63 6.77 3.45
CA ASP A 307 -3.80 7.60 4.66
C ASP A 307 -5.06 7.18 5.43
N ARG A 308 -6.17 7.00 4.71
CA ARG A 308 -7.44 6.52 5.27
C ARG A 308 -7.31 5.14 5.93
N LEU A 309 -6.64 4.19 5.29
CA LEU A 309 -6.45 2.85 5.86
C LEU A 309 -5.62 2.89 7.14
N LEU A 310 -4.55 3.68 7.16
CA LEU A 310 -3.71 3.87 8.36
C LEU A 310 -4.49 4.52 9.51
N GLU A 311 -5.31 5.54 9.23
CA GLU A 311 -6.24 6.10 10.21
C GLU A 311 -7.20 5.05 10.77
N ASP A 312 -7.71 4.16 9.91
CA ASP A 312 -8.60 3.09 10.34
C ASP A 312 -7.89 2.05 11.22
N PHE A 313 -6.64 1.67 10.91
CA PHE A 313 -5.83 0.82 11.79
C PHE A 313 -5.55 1.49 13.14
N ALA A 314 -5.24 2.79 13.15
CA ALA A 314 -5.01 3.54 14.38
C ALA A 314 -6.26 3.57 15.27
N LYS A 315 -7.46 3.71 14.69
CA LYS A 315 -8.74 3.63 15.44
C LYS A 315 -8.96 2.25 16.05
N ILE A 316 -8.58 1.18 15.35
CA ILE A 316 -8.68 -0.19 15.87
C ILE A 316 -7.74 -0.34 17.07
N GLY A 317 -6.48 0.07 16.95
CA GLY A 317 -5.49 -0.03 18.03
C GLY A 317 -5.74 0.89 19.24
N GLY A 318 -6.36 2.06 19.03
CA GLY A 318 -6.66 3.04 20.08
C GLY A 318 -8.02 2.88 20.76
N GLY A 319 -8.82 1.88 20.38
CA GLY A 319 -10.19 1.69 20.87
C GLY A 319 -10.34 1.26 22.35
N ALA A 320 -9.23 1.06 23.07
CA ALA A 320 -9.22 0.77 24.50
C ALA A 320 -8.75 2.00 25.31
N GLY A 321 -9.52 3.08 25.30
CA GLY A 321 -9.27 4.26 26.15
C GLY A 321 -9.94 5.51 25.64
N GLY A 322 -10.93 6.00 26.39
CA GLY A 322 -11.74 7.16 26.04
C GLY A 322 -10.95 8.46 25.80
N GLY A 323 -11.52 9.25 24.87
CA GLY A 323 -11.28 10.66 24.56
C GLY A 323 -10.12 11.41 25.22
N SER A 324 -9.22 11.93 24.39
CA SER A 324 -8.97 13.37 24.31
C SER A 324 -8.14 13.73 23.08
N ASN A 325 -8.57 14.80 22.44
CA ASN A 325 -7.93 15.76 21.55
C ASN A 325 -6.74 15.38 20.64
N ARG A 326 -6.89 15.82 19.40
CA ARG A 326 -5.92 15.80 18.29
C ARG A 326 -4.81 16.81 18.54
N GLU A 327 -3.59 16.48 18.16
CA GLU A 327 -2.60 17.38 17.56
C GLU A 327 -1.46 16.55 16.99
N TRP A 328 -1.35 16.50 15.66
CA TRP A 328 -0.22 15.91 14.94
C TRP A 328 0.63 17.08 14.43
N LEU A 329 1.76 17.33 15.10
CA LEU A 329 2.84 18.22 14.64
C LEU A 329 4.01 17.38 14.13
#